data_AF-A0A937PIU2-F1
#
_entry.id   AF-A0A937PIU2-F1
#
_cell.length_a   1.000
_cell.length_b   1.000
_cell.length_c   1.000
_cell.angle_alpha   90.00
_cell.angle_beta   90.00
_cell.angle_gamma   90.00
#
_symmetry.space_group_name_H-M   'P 1'
#
loop_
_entity.id
_entity.type
_entity.pdbx_description
1 polymer ?
#
loop_
_entity_poly.entity_id
_entity_poly.type
_entity_poly.pdbx_seq_one_letter_code
_entity_poly.pdbx_strand_id
1 'polypeptide(L)' 'YPRGLKGDKIILEARILAISDVLESMTSHRPYRQALGLKKALGELRKGSGLEYDPKIVKIVLNLIKKNKRKRFWLNGF' A
#
# COMPACT_ATOMS: atom_id res chain seq x y z
N TYR A 1 8.29 -14.02 -4.46
CA TYR A 1 8.10 -15.09 -5.47
C TYR A 1 8.11 -14.47 -6.88
N PRO A 2 8.33 -15.19 -8.00
CA PRO A 2 8.92 -16.54 -8.14
C PRO A 2 10.43 -16.59 -7.88
N ARG A 3 11.15 -15.47 -8.03
CA ARG A 3 12.62 -15.46 -7.95
C ARG A 3 13.22 -15.29 -6.55
N GLY A 4 12.40 -15.34 -5.48
CA GLY A 4 12.85 -15.16 -4.10
C GLY A 4 13.65 -13.87 -3.83
N LEU A 5 13.51 -12.85 -4.68
CA LEU A 5 14.26 -11.59 -4.59
C LEU A 5 13.91 -10.87 -3.29
N LYS A 6 14.92 -10.25 -2.68
CA LYS A 6 14.79 -9.53 -1.41
C LYS A 6 15.40 -8.14 -1.51
N GLY A 7 14.74 -7.17 -0.87
CA GLY A 7 15.23 -5.80 -0.75
C GLY A 7 15.60 -5.18 -2.09
N ASP A 8 16.84 -4.72 -2.21
CA ASP A 8 17.34 -3.99 -3.39
C ASP A 8 17.52 -4.85 -4.64
N LYS A 9 17.33 -6.18 -4.54
CA LYS A 9 17.23 -7.06 -5.72
C LYS A 9 15.88 -6.95 -6.42
N ILE A 10 14.89 -6.30 -5.79
CA ILE A 10 13.60 -5.97 -6.40
C ILE A 10 13.70 -4.52 -6.92
N ILE A 11 13.40 -4.33 -8.20
CA ILE A 11 13.34 -3.00 -8.80
C ILE A 11 12.37 -2.10 -8.03
N LEU A 12 12.66 -0.81 -7.98
CA LEU A 12 11.91 0.15 -7.15
C LEU A 12 10.42 0.16 -7.52
N GLU A 13 10.12 0.09 -8.81
CA GLU A 13 8.78 0.09 -9.39
C GLU A 13 7.94 -1.07 -8.85
N ALA A 14 8.53 -2.28 -8.79
CA ALA A 14 7.85 -3.46 -8.26
C ALA A 14 7.60 -3.36 -6.75
N ARG A 15 8.53 -2.76 -5.99
CA ARG A 15 8.33 -2.49 -4.56
C ARG A 15 7.21 -1.47 -4.31
N ILE A 16 7.09 -0.46 -5.16
CA ILE A 16 6.00 0.53 -5.12
C ILE A 16 4.67 -0.14 -5.48
N LEU A 17 4.64 -0.92 -6.56
CA LEU A 17 3.43 -1.60 -7.04
C LEU A 17 2.85 -2.53 -5.98
N ALA A 18 3.69 -3.28 -5.27
CA ALA A 18 3.26 -4.19 -4.20
C ALA A 18 2.53 -3.45 -3.06
N ILE A 19 3.01 -2.26 -2.67
CA ILE A 19 2.37 -1.46 -1.63
C ILE A 19 1.04 -0.85 -2.13
N SER A 20 1.01 -0.42 -3.39
CA SER A 20 -0.21 0.10 -4.03
C SER A 20 -1.31 -0.98 -4.10
N ASP A 21 -0.97 -2.20 -4.49
CA ASP A 21 -1.90 -3.34 -4.60
C ASP A 21 -2.52 -3.71 -3.24
N VAL A 22 -1.71 -3.71 -2.17
CA VAL A 22 -2.21 -3.94 -0.80
C VAL A 22 -3.15 -2.82 -0.34
N LEU A 23 -2.82 -1.56 -0.63
CA LEU A 23 -3.71 -0.44 -0.31
C LEU A 23 -5.02 -0.54 -1.06
N GLU A 24 -5.00 -0.80 -2.36
CA GLU A 24 -6.19 -0.90 -3.21
C GLU A 24 -7.07 -2.08 -2.79
N SER A 25 -6.49 -3.26 -2.64
CA SER A 25 -7.23 -4.47 -2.24
C SER A 25 -7.91 -4.35 -0.87
N MET A 26 -7.31 -3.60 0.05
CA MET A 26 -7.87 -3.38 1.39
C MET A 26 -8.85 -2.20 1.48
N THR A 27 -8.75 -1.22 0.57
CA THR A 27 -9.61 -0.01 0.58
C THR A 27 -10.74 -0.05 -0.44
N SER A 28 -10.65 -0.89 -1.46
CA SER A 28 -11.71 -1.08 -2.45
C SER A 28 -12.84 -1.93 -1.89
N HIS A 29 -14.09 -1.55 -2.21
CA HIS A 29 -15.28 -2.30 -1.86
C HIS A 29 -15.48 -3.40 -2.89
N ARG A 30 -15.30 -4.67 -2.50
CA ARG A 30 -15.62 -5.81 -3.38
C ARG A 30 -17.06 -6.26 -3.09
N PRO A 31 -17.79 -6.82 -4.08
CA PRO A 31 -19.22 -7.18 -3.94
C PRO A 31 -19.57 -8.05 -2.72
N TYR A 32 -18.57 -8.73 -2.14
CA TYR A 32 -18.73 -9.63 -0.99
C TYR A 32 -17.87 -9.24 0.23
N ARG A 33 -17.17 -8.10 0.20
CA ARG A 33 -16.30 -7.64 1.29
C ARG A 33 -16.35 -6.13 1.40
N GLN A 34 -16.93 -5.64 2.50
CA GLN A 34 -16.85 -4.22 2.82
C GLN A 34 -15.38 -3.79 2.95
N ALA A 35 -15.05 -2.64 2.38
CA ALA A 35 -13.73 -2.06 2.48
C ALA A 35 -13.28 -2.03 3.95
N LEU A 36 -12.13 -2.65 4.24
CA LEU A 36 -11.55 -2.67 5.59
C LEU A 36 -11.16 -1.26 6.06
N GLY A 37 -11.00 -0.36 5.09
CA GLY A 37 -10.75 1.05 5.29
C GLY A 37 -9.27 1.37 5.39
N LEU A 38 -8.95 2.64 5.10
CA LEU A 38 -7.58 3.13 4.99
C LEU A 38 -6.76 2.90 6.27
N LYS A 39 -7.39 3.01 7.45
CA LYS A 39 -6.72 2.77 8.74
C LYS A 39 -6.20 1.33 8.87
N LYS A 40 -6.99 0.34 8.45
CA LYS A 40 -6.58 -1.07 8.51
C LYS A 40 -5.47 -1.34 7.49
N ALA A 41 -5.60 -0.81 6.27
CA ALA A 41 -4.57 -0.95 5.25
C ALA A 41 -3.21 -0.38 5.70
N LEU A 42 -3.21 0.81 6.31
CA LEU A 42 -2.00 1.40 6.89
C LEU A 42 -1.43 0.58 8.06
N GLY A 43 -2.31 -0.07 8.84
CA GLY A 43 -1.92 -0.97 9.92
C GLY A 43 -1.15 -2.20 9.40
N GLU A 44 -1.65 -2.83 8.34
CA GLU A 44 -0.99 -3.98 7.71
C GLU A 44 0.36 -3.61 7.08
N LEU A 45 0.43 -2.47 6.37
CA LEU A 45 1.70 -1.98 5.85
C LEU A 45 2.74 -1.72 6.94
N ARG A 46 2.30 -1.21 8.11
CA ARG A 46 3.19 -1.03 9.26
C ARG A 46 3.69 -2.36 9.83
N LYS A 47 2.82 -3.36 9.93
CA LYS A 47 3.18 -4.69 10.43
C LYS A 47 4.17 -5.40 9.49
N GLY A 48 3.96 -5.32 8.17
CA GLY A 48 4.81 -5.94 7.16
C GLY A 48 6.07 -5.14 6.80
N SER A 49 6.25 -3.94 7.37
CA SER A 49 7.38 -3.06 7.08
C SER A 49 8.71 -3.70 7.50
N GLY A 50 9.63 -3.86 6.55
CA GLY A 50 10.93 -4.50 6.79
C GLY A 50 10.93 -6.03 6.65
N LEU A 51 9.76 -6.64 6.45
CA LEU A 51 9.61 -8.08 6.21
C LEU A 51 9.15 -8.33 4.76
N GLU A 52 7.94 -7.87 4.45
CA GLU A 52 7.30 -8.04 3.14
C GLU A 52 7.40 -6.79 2.28
N TYR A 53 7.49 -5.62 2.94
CA TYR A 53 7.51 -4.31 2.29
C TYR A 53 8.79 -3.56 2.61
N ASP A 54 9.22 -2.73 1.65
CA ASP A 54 10.35 -1.83 1.86
C ASP A 54 9.99 -0.75 2.90
N PRO A 55 10.73 -0.67 4.03
CA PRO A 55 10.43 0.26 5.10
C PRO A 55 10.55 1.72 4.66
N LYS A 56 11.40 2.05 3.67
CA LYS A 56 11.52 3.40 3.13
C LYS A 56 10.25 3.80 2.39
N ILE A 57 9.71 2.91 1.56
CA ILE A 57 8.50 3.18 0.79
C ILE A 57 7.28 3.24 1.70
N VAL A 58 7.16 2.32 2.67
CA VAL A 58 6.09 2.37 3.69
C VAL A 58 6.10 3.70 4.44
N LYS A 59 7.27 4.20 4.86
CA LYS A 59 7.40 5.50 5.53
C LYS A 59 6.94 6.66 4.63
N ILE A 60 7.33 6.65 3.35
CA ILE A 60 6.91 7.67 2.37
C ILE A 60 5.38 7.66 2.23
N VAL A 61 4.78 6.49 2.03
CA VAL A 61 3.33 6.32 1.86
C VAL A 61 2.56 6.79 3.10
N LEU A 62 3.01 6.42 4.29
CA LEU A 62 2.41 6.90 5.55
C LEU A 62 2.47 8.42 5.68
N ASN A 63 3.60 9.03 5.30
CA ASN A 63 3.77 10.47 5.32
C ASN A 63 2.90 11.16 4.26
N LEU A 64 2.81 10.60 3.05
CA LEU A 64 1.95 11.09 1.98
C LEU A 64 0.49 11.09 2.42
N ILE A 65 0.00 10.00 2.99
CA ILE A 65 -1.39 9.90 3.45
C ILE A 65 -1.65 10.84 4.64
N LYS A 66 -0.69 11.00 5.56
CA LYS A 66 -0.80 11.96 6.67
C LYS A 66 -0.86 13.40 6.17
N LYS A 67 -0.05 13.75 5.17
CA LYS A 67 -0.01 15.07 4.54
C LYS A 67 -1.26 15.32 3.70
N ASN A 68 -1.79 14.30 3.04
CA ASN A 68 -2.90 14.39 2.11
C ASN A 68 -4.29 14.22 2.77
N LYS A 69 -4.49 14.75 3.98
CA LYS A 69 -5.82 14.83 4.65
C LYS A 69 -6.89 15.56 3.81
N ARG A 70 -6.53 16.16 2.67
CA ARG A 70 -7.41 16.92 1.78
C ARG A 70 -7.20 16.52 0.32
N LYS A 71 -7.79 15.40 -0.08
CA LYS A 71 -8.46 15.14 -1.38
C LYS A 71 -8.45 13.63 -1.61
N ARG A 72 -9.66 13.06 -1.62
CA ARG A 72 -9.89 11.71 -2.10
C ARG A 72 -9.68 11.75 -3.63
N PHE A 73 -8.44 11.55 -4.06
CA PHE A 73 -8.01 11.62 -5.46
C PHE A 73 -8.69 10.54 -6.33
N TRP A 74 -9.21 9.48 -5.70
CA TRP A 74 -9.76 8.27 -6.32
C TRP A 74 -11.29 8.15 -6.31
N LEU A 75 -12.03 9.25 -6.15
CA LEU A 75 -13.51 9.24 -6.27
C LEU A 75 -14.06 10.01 -7.47
N ASN A 76 -13.21 10.61 -8.30
CA ASN A 76 -13.64 11.14 -9.60
C ASN A 76 -13.35 10.06 -10.63
N GLY A 77 -14.37 9.24 -10.87
CA GLY A 77 -14.33 8.10 -11.78
C GLY A 77 -13.92 8.47 -13.20
N PHE A 78 -13.27 7.51 -13.84
CA PHE A 78 -13.56 7.19 -15.24
C PHE A 78 -14.85 6.38 -15.29
#